data_AF-A0A924WDU8-F1
#
_entry.id   AF-A0A924WDU8-F1
#
_cell.length_a   1.000
_cell.length_b   1.000
_cell.length_c   1.000
_cell.angle_alpha   90.00
_cell.angle_beta   90.00
_cell.angle_gamma   90.00
#
_symmetry.space_group_name_H-M   'P 1'
#
loop_
_entity.id
_entity.type
_entity.pdbx_description
1 polymer ?
#
loop_
_entity_poly.entity_id
_entity_poly.type
_entity_poly.pdbx_seq_one_letter_code
_entity_poly.pdbx_strand_id
1 'polypeptide(L)'
;MPFNGTPLEKFTCLRNRLDMDQKGRTDDPHQFKAFLEELGVPKPEFYATDTGKMLLAAKVETELEHNNLEPDWEFDDVCHLGRDKRCQTGHIIRGMRRRIKRLGKAGQFEEKVTLKCQFRAFLNNAFSTVMIFDRGKLDLKRPPGRYTLPINSIPCRDWLDFSSDDGIDPDIKLCSRTFYANEKIPYTDIFGSGYMINEDTVVTAAHVLEEAFIYGVKPENLRFLRSHYVYDTQNPEIDAYESQIYGLDLEKQDKLIISEQMRNGSKDGDMAWVKVKPLKKSKNFRLRWNGMIDKPVSTEQRVYALGHGLGIPMKISFDGYVQNEVYQNTPSMFTCKLNILPGSSGSPIFDFDTHKLVGIVSGLHKIYTVINKKDGCAEFKIDMTGKASGVATHIAPFLSLDVKEKAEPCNKQTNPTTPHL
;
A
#
# COMPACT_ATOMS: atom_id res chain seq x y z
N MET A 1 11.45 -33.11 -18.63
CA MET A 1 10.36 -33.99 -18.15
C MET A 1 9.76 -33.30 -16.94
N PRO A 2 8.42 -33.15 -16.85
CA PRO A 2 7.80 -32.47 -15.72
C PRO A 2 8.21 -33.11 -14.39
N PHE A 3 8.55 -32.29 -13.41
CA PHE A 3 9.01 -32.76 -12.10
C PHE A 3 7.82 -33.35 -11.33
N ASN A 4 7.70 -34.69 -11.28
CA ASN A 4 6.60 -35.42 -10.64
C ASN A 4 6.77 -35.60 -9.12
N GLY A 5 7.39 -34.63 -8.44
CA GLY A 5 7.53 -34.64 -6.98
C GLY A 5 6.25 -34.21 -6.25
N THR A 6 6.11 -34.62 -5.00
CA THR A 6 5.11 -34.08 -4.05
C THR A 6 5.25 -32.56 -3.94
N PRO A 7 4.22 -31.82 -3.50
CA PRO A 7 4.33 -30.37 -3.28
C PRO A 7 5.51 -29.98 -2.39
N LEU A 8 5.83 -30.80 -1.37
CA LEU A 8 6.99 -30.59 -0.50
C LEU A 8 8.33 -30.84 -1.22
N GLU A 9 8.40 -31.83 -2.12
CA GLU A 9 9.60 -32.07 -2.95
C GLU A 9 9.78 -31.01 -4.03
N LYS A 10 8.69 -30.55 -4.66
CA LYS A 10 8.68 -29.41 -5.57
C LYS A 10 9.13 -28.15 -4.84
N PHE A 11 8.68 -27.94 -3.61
CA PHE A 11 9.07 -26.81 -2.76
C PHE A 11 10.53 -26.91 -2.28
N THR A 12 10.98 -28.11 -1.90
CA THR A 12 12.38 -28.35 -1.53
C THR A 12 13.30 -28.19 -2.73
N CYS A 13 12.85 -28.60 -3.92
CA CYS A 13 13.53 -28.38 -5.19
C CYS A 13 13.59 -26.88 -5.53
N LEU A 14 12.46 -26.16 -5.44
CA LEU A 14 12.37 -24.71 -5.64
C LEU A 14 13.29 -23.97 -4.66
N ARG A 15 13.28 -24.33 -3.37
CA ARG A 15 14.12 -23.72 -2.33
C ARG A 15 15.60 -24.01 -2.58
N ASN A 16 15.96 -25.27 -2.83
CA ASN A 16 17.35 -25.67 -3.05
C ASN A 16 17.89 -25.13 -4.38
N ARG A 17 17.08 -25.00 -5.43
CA ARG A 17 17.49 -24.41 -6.71
C ARG A 17 17.46 -22.89 -6.73
N LEU A 18 16.54 -22.23 -6.01
CA LEU A 18 16.63 -20.79 -5.73
C LEU A 18 17.89 -20.45 -4.94
N ASP A 19 18.45 -21.41 -4.18
CA ASP A 19 19.76 -21.33 -3.54
C ASP A 19 20.92 -21.74 -4.47
N MET A 20 20.68 -22.50 -5.56
CA MET A 20 21.71 -22.88 -6.55
C MET A 20 21.84 -21.93 -7.75
N ASP A 21 20.76 -21.28 -8.20
CA ASP A 21 20.78 -20.19 -9.19
C ASP A 21 21.51 -18.94 -8.66
N GLN A 22 21.76 -18.89 -7.33
CA GLN A 22 22.61 -17.90 -6.67
C GLN A 22 24.08 -17.92 -7.11
N LYS A 23 24.49 -18.90 -7.93
CA LYS A 23 25.83 -19.00 -8.52
C LYS A 23 25.94 -18.43 -9.94
N GLY A 24 25.03 -17.53 -10.33
CA GLY A 24 25.24 -16.56 -11.40
C GLY A 24 24.97 -17.06 -12.82
N ARG A 25 23.82 -17.70 -13.08
CA ARG A 25 23.48 -18.12 -14.44
C ARG A 25 22.19 -17.63 -15.08
N THR A 26 21.27 -16.97 -14.39
CA THR A 26 20.05 -16.50 -15.09
C THR A 26 19.51 -15.19 -14.48
N ASP A 27 20.15 -14.05 -14.77
CA ASP A 27 19.50 -12.73 -14.59
C ASP A 27 18.42 -12.47 -15.66
N ASP A 28 18.26 -13.38 -16.62
CA ASP A 28 17.25 -13.32 -17.67
C ASP A 28 15.86 -13.67 -17.11
N PRO A 29 14.91 -12.71 -17.08
CA PRO A 29 13.53 -12.95 -16.66
C PRO A 29 12.84 -14.05 -17.45
N HIS A 30 13.23 -14.29 -18.71
CA HIS A 30 12.67 -15.35 -19.55
C HIS A 30 13.08 -16.75 -19.08
N GLN A 31 14.34 -16.91 -18.65
CA GLN A 31 14.83 -18.18 -18.13
C GLN A 31 14.21 -18.51 -16.78
N PHE A 32 14.08 -17.50 -15.91
CA PHE A 32 13.42 -17.70 -14.62
C PHE A 32 11.91 -17.95 -14.79
N LYS A 33 11.25 -17.29 -15.75
CA LYS A 33 9.87 -17.62 -16.13
C LYS A 33 9.75 -19.07 -16.60
N ALA A 34 10.58 -19.51 -17.54
CA ALA A 34 10.58 -20.88 -18.05
C ALA A 34 10.82 -21.93 -16.94
N PHE A 35 11.66 -21.59 -15.95
CA PHE A 35 11.85 -22.41 -14.76
C PHE A 35 10.59 -22.52 -13.90
N LEU A 36 9.92 -21.40 -13.65
CA LEU A 36 8.66 -21.38 -12.91
C LEU A 36 7.55 -22.15 -13.67
N GLU A 37 7.53 -22.08 -15.00
CA GLU A 37 6.68 -22.91 -15.87
C GLU A 37 6.97 -24.41 -15.67
N GLU A 38 8.23 -24.82 -15.66
CA GLU A 38 8.65 -26.22 -15.46
C GLU A 38 8.18 -26.78 -14.10
N LEU A 39 8.13 -25.93 -13.08
CA LEU A 39 7.69 -26.29 -11.74
C LEU A 39 6.17 -26.31 -11.58
N GLY A 40 5.43 -25.92 -12.62
CA GLY A 40 3.98 -25.76 -12.57
C GLY A 40 3.57 -24.63 -11.62
N VAL A 41 4.41 -23.60 -11.45
CA VAL A 41 4.02 -22.41 -10.70
C VAL A 41 3.01 -21.63 -11.55
N PRO A 42 1.79 -21.38 -11.05
CA PRO A 42 0.80 -20.63 -11.81
C PRO A 42 1.29 -19.19 -12.04
N LYS A 43 1.10 -18.71 -13.28
CA LYS A 43 1.47 -17.35 -13.75
C LYS A 43 2.94 -16.99 -13.51
N PRO A 44 3.85 -17.75 -14.13
CA PRO A 44 5.29 -17.67 -13.90
C PRO A 44 5.90 -16.33 -14.32
N GLU A 45 5.31 -15.64 -15.30
CA GLU A 45 5.69 -14.28 -15.70
C GLU A 45 5.65 -13.29 -14.53
N PHE A 46 4.68 -13.44 -13.62
CA PHE A 46 4.53 -12.58 -12.46
C PHE A 46 5.68 -12.78 -11.47
N TYR A 47 5.92 -14.05 -11.12
CA TYR A 47 6.97 -14.43 -10.18
C TYR A 47 8.37 -14.21 -10.73
N ALA A 48 8.54 -14.10 -12.05
CA ALA A 48 9.81 -13.77 -12.69
C ALA A 48 10.24 -12.32 -12.54
N THR A 49 9.36 -11.45 -12.08
CA THR A 49 9.69 -10.07 -11.72
C THR A 49 10.39 -10.00 -10.37
N ASP A 50 11.16 -8.95 -10.09
CA ASP A 50 11.89 -8.83 -8.82
C ASP A 50 10.96 -8.82 -7.59
N THR A 51 9.77 -8.22 -7.67
CA THR A 51 8.79 -8.30 -6.58
C THR A 51 8.03 -9.63 -6.58
N GLY A 52 7.81 -10.26 -7.74
CA GLY A 52 7.32 -11.62 -7.81
C GLY A 52 8.24 -12.58 -7.05
N LYS A 53 9.55 -12.46 -7.27
CA LYS A 53 10.58 -13.16 -6.48
C LYS A 53 10.49 -12.80 -5.00
N MET A 54 10.22 -11.54 -4.64
CA MET A 54 10.02 -11.12 -3.25
C MET A 54 8.75 -11.69 -2.60
N LEU A 55 7.65 -11.80 -3.33
CA LEU A 55 6.39 -12.39 -2.86
C LEU A 55 6.50 -13.89 -2.72
N LEU A 56 7.19 -14.55 -3.66
CA LEU A 56 7.54 -15.96 -3.56
C LEU A 56 8.43 -16.20 -2.34
N ALA A 57 9.45 -15.36 -2.12
CA ALA A 57 10.30 -15.42 -0.94
C ALA A 57 9.50 -15.17 0.36
N ALA A 58 8.58 -14.21 0.38
CA ALA A 58 7.72 -13.98 1.53
C ALA A 58 6.80 -15.19 1.82
N LYS A 59 6.24 -15.81 0.78
CA LYS A 59 5.39 -17.02 0.86
C LYS A 59 6.17 -18.22 1.42
N VAL A 60 7.40 -18.43 0.94
CA VAL A 60 8.32 -19.48 1.43
C VAL A 60 8.66 -19.28 2.92
N GLU A 61 8.82 -18.03 3.35
CA GLU A 61 9.23 -17.66 4.71
C GLU A 61 8.13 -17.69 5.77
N THR A 62 6.86 -17.68 5.36
CA THR A 62 5.73 -17.71 6.29
C THR A 62 5.31 -19.12 6.71
N GLU A 63 5.98 -20.17 6.21
CA GLU A 63 5.69 -21.59 6.54
C GLU A 63 4.20 -21.98 6.40
N LEU A 64 3.46 -21.30 5.52
CA LEU A 64 2.09 -21.68 5.20
C LEU A 64 2.17 -22.98 4.39
N GLU A 65 1.90 -24.10 5.06
CA GLU A 65 1.93 -25.43 4.46
C GLU A 65 1.17 -25.48 3.13
N HIS A 66 1.79 -26.12 2.15
CA HIS A 66 1.26 -26.37 0.81
C HIS A 66 0.05 -27.31 0.77
N ASN A 67 -0.46 -27.76 1.91
CA ASN A 67 -1.21 -29.01 1.97
C ASN A 67 -2.65 -28.97 1.45
N ASN A 68 -3.18 -27.83 0.96
CA ASN A 68 -4.54 -27.78 0.37
C ASN A 68 -4.76 -26.66 -0.68
N LEU A 69 -3.71 -26.12 -1.29
CA LEU A 69 -3.89 -25.01 -2.26
C LEU A 69 -3.92 -25.58 -3.68
N GLU A 70 -5.13 -25.85 -4.19
CA GLU A 70 -5.33 -26.22 -5.60
C GLU A 70 -4.98 -25.06 -6.56
N PRO A 71 -4.66 -25.36 -7.84
CA PRO A 71 -4.13 -24.37 -8.81
C PRO A 71 -5.16 -23.35 -9.34
N ASP A 72 -6.45 -23.53 -9.04
CA ASP A 72 -7.56 -22.77 -9.65
C ASP A 72 -7.82 -21.40 -9.01
N TRP A 73 -6.91 -20.88 -8.19
CA TRP A 73 -7.11 -19.60 -7.54
C TRP A 73 -6.69 -18.45 -8.46
N GLU A 74 -7.69 -17.74 -8.96
CA GLU A 74 -7.50 -16.37 -9.45
C GLU A 74 -6.85 -15.54 -8.32
N PHE A 75 -5.98 -14.61 -8.70
CA PHE A 75 -5.11 -13.85 -7.78
C PHE A 75 -5.84 -13.07 -6.69
N ASP A 76 -7.16 -12.97 -6.80
CA ASP A 76 -8.03 -12.37 -5.82
C ASP A 76 -7.81 -13.01 -4.43
N ASP A 77 -7.41 -14.28 -4.32
CA ASP A 77 -7.28 -14.99 -3.03
C ASP A 77 -5.99 -14.74 -2.20
N VAL A 78 -5.01 -13.95 -2.68
CA VAL A 78 -3.67 -13.78 -2.05
C VAL A 78 -3.69 -13.02 -0.70
N CYS A 79 -4.88 -12.80 -0.18
CA CYS A 79 -5.17 -11.89 0.90
C CYS A 79 -6.32 -12.40 1.81
N HIS A 80 -7.12 -13.39 1.38
CA HIS A 80 -8.42 -13.71 2.00
C HIS A 80 -8.37 -14.59 3.26
N LEU A 81 -7.23 -15.24 3.54
CA LEU A 81 -7.13 -16.12 4.71
C LEU A 81 -6.74 -15.29 5.94
N GLY A 82 -7.46 -15.44 7.06
CA GLY A 82 -7.19 -14.69 8.30
C GLY A 82 -5.79 -14.84 8.92
N ARG A 83 -4.93 -15.70 8.35
CA ARG A 83 -3.51 -15.86 8.69
C ARG A 83 -2.56 -15.27 7.65
N ASP A 84 -3.07 -14.81 6.52
CA ASP A 84 -2.30 -14.30 5.41
C ASP A 84 -1.92 -12.83 5.65
N LYS A 85 -0.67 -12.63 6.03
CA LYS A 85 -0.11 -11.30 6.32
C LYS A 85 0.62 -10.69 5.13
N ARG A 86 0.55 -11.30 3.93
CA ARG A 86 1.28 -10.85 2.73
C ARG A 86 0.85 -9.45 2.30
N CYS A 87 -0.37 -9.06 2.63
CA CYS A 87 -0.96 -7.76 2.25
C CYS A 87 -0.70 -6.67 3.30
N GLN A 88 0.10 -6.95 4.33
CA GLN A 88 0.54 -5.99 5.35
C GLN A 88 1.91 -5.43 5.02
N THR A 89 2.02 -4.10 4.94
CA THR A 89 3.26 -3.40 4.55
C THR A 89 4.44 -3.75 5.46
N GLY A 90 4.23 -3.93 6.77
CA GLY A 90 5.29 -4.30 7.71
C GLY A 90 5.87 -5.69 7.45
N HIS A 91 5.05 -6.65 7.02
CA HIS A 91 5.50 -7.99 6.66
C HIS A 91 6.39 -7.98 5.42
N ILE A 92 6.02 -7.20 4.40
CA ILE A 92 6.84 -7.00 3.19
C ILE A 92 8.19 -6.38 3.55
N ILE A 93 8.19 -5.30 4.34
CA ILE A 93 9.41 -4.63 4.80
C ILE A 93 10.34 -5.62 5.54
N ARG A 94 9.77 -6.46 6.41
CA ARG A 94 10.53 -7.48 7.15
C ARG A 94 11.11 -8.54 6.21
N GLY A 95 10.32 -9.02 5.24
CA GLY A 95 10.74 -9.97 4.21
C GLY A 95 11.92 -9.45 3.38
N MET A 96 11.80 -8.24 2.84
CA MET A 96 12.86 -7.58 2.07
C MET A 96 14.16 -7.45 2.88
N ARG A 97 14.07 -7.01 4.14
CA ARG A 97 15.25 -6.91 5.02
C ARG A 97 15.95 -8.25 5.22
N ARG A 98 15.19 -9.34 5.41
CA ARG A 98 15.75 -10.69 5.56
C ARG A 98 16.43 -11.16 4.28
N ARG A 99 15.78 -10.98 3.12
CA ARG A 99 16.37 -11.35 1.82
C ARG A 99 17.67 -10.58 1.56
N ILE A 100 17.70 -9.26 1.74
CA ILE A 100 18.93 -8.44 1.61
C ILE A 100 20.08 -8.99 2.49
N LYS A 101 19.77 -9.40 3.72
CA LYS A 101 20.78 -10.00 4.62
C LYS A 101 21.28 -11.34 4.08
N ARG A 102 20.41 -12.20 3.55
CA ARG A 102 20.78 -13.50 2.97
C ARG A 102 21.63 -13.36 1.72
N LEU A 103 21.25 -12.48 0.79
CA LEU A 103 22.05 -12.16 -0.40
C LEU A 103 23.47 -11.73 -0.02
N GLY A 104 23.59 -10.93 1.04
CA GLY A 104 24.89 -10.54 1.58
C GLY A 104 25.72 -11.69 2.16
N LYS A 105 25.09 -12.70 2.75
CA LYS A 105 25.79 -13.90 3.25
C LYS A 105 26.16 -14.86 2.11
N ALA A 106 25.35 -14.93 1.06
CA ALA A 106 25.57 -15.78 -0.11
C ALA A 106 26.60 -15.21 -1.11
N GLY A 107 27.15 -14.02 -0.87
CA GLY A 107 28.08 -13.37 -1.80
C GLY A 107 27.42 -12.80 -3.06
N GLN A 108 26.08 -12.71 -3.10
CA GLN A 108 25.32 -12.18 -4.22
C GLN A 108 25.23 -10.65 -4.13
N PHE A 109 26.34 -9.97 -4.41
CA PHE A 109 26.45 -8.53 -4.19
C PHE A 109 25.57 -7.69 -5.12
N GLU A 110 25.43 -8.07 -6.39
CA GLU A 110 24.64 -7.31 -7.38
C GLU A 110 23.14 -7.35 -7.05
N GLU A 111 22.56 -8.55 -6.91
CA GLU A 111 21.15 -8.72 -6.51
C GLU A 111 20.85 -7.99 -5.18
N LYS A 112 21.79 -8.05 -4.23
CA LYS A 112 21.68 -7.33 -2.95
C LYS A 112 21.60 -5.81 -3.14
N VAL A 113 22.43 -5.25 -4.03
CA VAL A 113 22.44 -3.80 -4.31
C VAL A 113 21.12 -3.40 -4.93
N THR A 114 20.66 -4.11 -5.97
CA THR A 114 19.37 -3.87 -6.63
C THR A 114 18.22 -3.93 -5.63
N LEU A 115 18.10 -5.03 -4.88
CA LEU A 115 17.03 -5.20 -3.89
C LEU A 115 17.10 -4.14 -2.77
N LYS A 116 18.30 -3.71 -2.38
CA LYS A 116 18.47 -2.65 -1.36
C LYS A 116 17.99 -1.29 -1.87
N CYS A 117 18.13 -1.01 -3.16
CA CYS A 117 17.61 0.21 -3.79
C CYS A 117 16.07 0.19 -3.82
N GLN A 118 15.49 -0.89 -4.34
CA GLN A 118 14.03 -1.13 -4.35
C GLN A 118 13.45 -1.06 -2.92
N PHE A 119 14.12 -1.71 -1.96
CA PHE A 119 13.75 -1.66 -0.55
C PHE A 119 13.73 -0.25 0.02
N ARG A 120 14.73 0.59 -0.29
CA ARG A 120 14.77 1.97 0.19
C ARG A 120 13.63 2.79 -0.40
N ALA A 121 13.38 2.66 -1.69
CA ALA A 121 12.33 3.38 -2.38
C ALA A 121 10.94 3.00 -1.85
N PHE A 122 10.65 1.69 -1.76
CA PHE A 122 9.42 1.17 -1.17
C PHE A 122 9.24 1.62 0.30
N LEU A 123 10.30 1.52 1.09
CA LEU A 123 10.28 1.91 2.50
C LEU A 123 10.01 3.42 2.66
N ASN A 124 10.59 4.27 1.81
CA ASN A 124 10.31 5.70 1.81
C ASN A 124 8.84 5.99 1.46
N ASN A 125 8.27 5.27 0.49
CA ASN A 125 6.87 5.40 0.12
C ASN A 125 5.94 5.00 1.28
N ALA A 126 6.24 3.89 1.95
CA ALA A 126 5.53 3.48 3.17
C ALA A 126 5.70 4.49 4.32
N PHE A 127 6.88 5.08 4.49
CA PHE A 127 7.13 6.10 5.52
C PHE A 127 6.37 7.40 5.30
N SER A 128 6.05 7.71 4.04
CA SER A 128 5.43 8.96 3.60
C SER A 128 3.91 8.84 3.44
N THR A 129 3.39 7.61 3.40
CA THR A 129 1.94 7.35 3.42
C THR A 129 1.38 7.69 4.80
N VAL A 130 0.25 8.39 4.82
CA VAL A 130 -0.42 8.86 6.04
C VAL A 130 -1.83 8.30 6.16
N MET A 131 -2.26 8.07 7.39
CA MET A 131 -3.65 7.85 7.78
C MET A 131 -4.28 9.17 8.20
N ILE A 132 -5.51 9.43 7.77
CA ILE A 132 -6.26 10.65 8.10
C ILE A 132 -7.41 10.30 9.05
N PHE A 133 -7.47 10.96 10.20
CA PHE A 133 -8.41 10.62 11.27
C PHE A 133 -8.77 11.83 12.14
N ASP A 134 -9.88 11.72 12.88
CA ASP A 134 -10.25 12.68 13.92
C ASP A 134 -9.51 12.41 15.23
N ARG A 135 -8.81 13.41 15.76
CA ARG A 135 -8.25 13.33 17.13
C ARG A 135 -9.31 13.46 18.21
N GLY A 136 -10.41 14.15 17.96
CA GLY A 136 -11.45 14.44 18.96
C GLY A 136 -11.98 13.18 19.67
N LYS A 137 -11.94 12.04 18.97
CA LYS A 137 -12.36 10.73 19.47
C LYS A 137 -11.23 9.83 19.99
N LEU A 138 -9.98 10.30 20.02
CA LEU A 138 -8.82 9.52 20.49
C LEU A 138 -8.30 9.97 21.85
N ASP A 139 -8.21 9.00 22.77
CA ASP A 139 -7.54 9.19 24.06
C ASP A 139 -6.01 9.10 23.90
N LEU A 140 -5.38 10.26 23.66
CA LEU A 140 -3.93 10.35 23.55
C LEU A 140 -3.27 10.27 24.94
N LYS A 141 -2.96 9.06 25.39
CA LYS A 141 -2.15 8.87 26.61
C LYS A 141 -0.72 9.35 26.38
N ARG A 142 -0.16 10.08 27.35
CA ARG A 142 1.19 10.67 27.30
C ARG A 142 2.17 9.96 28.22
N PRO A 143 2.95 8.99 27.74
CA PRO A 143 4.25 8.69 28.33
C PRO A 143 5.27 9.79 27.97
N PRO A 144 6.22 10.12 28.86
CA PRO A 144 7.30 11.06 28.54
C PRO A 144 8.18 10.52 27.40
N GLY A 145 8.35 11.32 26.34
CA GLY A 145 9.28 11.04 25.24
C GLY A 145 8.77 10.11 24.12
N ARG A 146 7.71 9.34 24.37
CA ARG A 146 7.04 8.49 23.37
C ARG A 146 5.54 8.61 23.58
N TYR A 147 4.83 9.12 22.58
CA TYR A 147 3.39 8.91 22.55
C TYR A 147 3.21 7.45 22.14
N THR A 148 2.57 6.69 23.00
CA THR A 148 1.86 5.49 22.54
C THR A 148 0.46 6.00 22.33
N LEU A 149 -0.10 5.88 21.14
CA LEU A 149 -1.53 6.09 20.98
C LEU A 149 -2.17 4.72 21.22
N PRO A 150 -2.65 4.41 22.43
CA PRO A 150 -3.56 3.30 22.57
C PRO A 150 -4.84 3.70 21.83
N ILE A 151 -4.87 3.35 20.55
CA ILE A 151 -6.08 3.46 19.76
C ILE A 151 -6.86 2.22 20.13
N ASN A 152 -7.87 2.41 20.96
CA ASN A 152 -8.90 1.39 21.18
C ASN A 152 -9.35 0.95 19.80
N SER A 153 -9.27 -0.34 19.53
CA SER A 153 -9.55 -0.86 18.21
C SER A 153 -10.41 -2.09 18.35
N ILE A 154 -11.38 -2.21 17.45
CA ILE A 154 -12.32 -3.31 17.40
C ILE A 154 -12.01 -4.12 16.14
N PRO A 155 -12.10 -5.45 16.19
CA PRO A 155 -11.97 -6.25 14.98
C PRO A 155 -13.00 -5.80 13.94
N CYS A 156 -12.60 -5.69 12.67
CA CYS A 156 -13.51 -5.27 11.58
C CYS A 156 -14.78 -6.13 11.55
N ARG A 157 -14.66 -7.42 11.83
CA ARG A 157 -15.82 -8.34 11.93
C ARG A 157 -16.82 -7.98 13.03
N ASP A 158 -16.39 -7.29 14.08
CA ASP A 158 -17.22 -7.04 15.26
C ASP A 158 -17.95 -5.69 15.16
N TRP A 159 -17.55 -4.82 14.24
CA TRP A 159 -18.17 -3.51 14.05
C TRP A 159 -17.81 -2.94 12.68
N LEU A 160 -18.79 -2.88 11.79
CA LEU A 160 -18.75 -2.04 10.59
C LEU A 160 -20.18 -1.55 10.39
N ASP A 161 -20.38 -0.27 10.70
CA ASP A 161 -21.66 0.38 10.48
C ASP A 161 -21.78 0.72 8.99
N PHE A 162 -22.65 -0.01 8.29
CA PHE A 162 -22.98 0.21 6.88
C PHE A 162 -24.29 0.96 6.70
N SER A 163 -24.68 1.80 7.66
CA SER A 163 -25.80 2.73 7.48
C SER A 163 -25.49 3.78 6.42
N SER A 164 -25.31 3.36 5.17
CA SER A 164 -25.73 4.14 4.01
C SER A 164 -27.25 4.27 4.06
N ASP A 165 -27.78 5.36 3.50
CA ASP A 165 -29.21 5.64 3.34
C ASP A 165 -30.02 4.50 2.65
N ASP A 166 -29.35 3.46 2.16
CA ASP A 166 -29.89 2.29 1.46
C ASP A 166 -30.57 1.23 2.35
N GLY A 167 -30.69 1.46 3.67
CA GLY A 167 -31.49 0.60 4.56
C GLY A 167 -30.86 -0.75 4.93
N ILE A 168 -29.53 -0.84 4.93
CA ILE A 168 -28.80 -1.99 5.46
C ILE A 168 -28.86 -1.96 7.00
N ASP A 169 -29.18 -3.10 7.61
CA ASP A 169 -29.25 -3.26 9.07
C ASP A 169 -27.88 -2.93 9.71
N PRO A 170 -27.80 -1.97 10.66
CA PRO A 170 -26.54 -1.50 11.24
C PRO A 170 -25.73 -2.58 11.99
N ASP A 171 -26.30 -3.77 12.23
CA ASP A 171 -25.69 -4.83 13.03
C ASP A 171 -25.02 -5.97 12.21
N ILE A 172 -24.82 -5.80 10.90
CA ILE A 172 -24.24 -6.87 10.07
C ILE A 172 -22.71 -6.91 10.19
N LYS A 173 -22.22 -8.00 10.80
CA LYS A 173 -20.79 -8.32 10.97
C LYS A 173 -20.11 -8.73 9.67
N LEU A 174 -18.80 -8.49 9.51
CA LEU A 174 -18.06 -9.10 8.39
C LEU A 174 -17.90 -10.61 8.59
N CYS A 175 -18.05 -11.36 7.50
CA CYS A 175 -17.73 -12.77 7.50
C CYS A 175 -16.25 -12.98 7.85
N SER A 176 -15.92 -13.99 8.66
CA SER A 176 -14.54 -14.24 9.11
C SER A 176 -13.55 -14.57 7.98
N ARG A 177 -14.09 -14.96 6.82
CA ARG A 177 -13.36 -15.20 5.56
C ARG A 177 -13.19 -13.94 4.71
N THR A 178 -13.95 -12.88 5.01
CA THR A 178 -13.80 -11.60 4.33
C THR A 178 -12.40 -11.09 4.61
N PHE A 179 -11.79 -10.53 3.57
CA PHE A 179 -10.48 -9.93 3.69
C PHE A 179 -10.44 -8.94 4.86
N TYR A 180 -9.41 -9.04 5.69
CA TYR A 180 -9.22 -8.21 6.88
C TYR A 180 -10.31 -8.27 7.95
N ALA A 181 -11.19 -9.28 7.93
CA ALA A 181 -12.19 -9.47 8.99
C ALA A 181 -11.57 -9.56 10.41
N ASN A 182 -10.32 -10.00 10.50
CA ASN A 182 -9.56 -10.09 11.75
C ASN A 182 -8.62 -8.90 12.00
N GLU A 183 -8.50 -7.96 11.06
CA GLU A 183 -7.81 -6.70 11.31
C GLU A 183 -8.66 -5.82 12.24
N LYS A 184 -8.04 -4.78 12.80
CA LYS A 184 -8.71 -3.89 13.73
C LYS A 184 -8.90 -2.52 13.11
N ILE A 185 -10.07 -1.94 13.32
CA ILE A 185 -10.32 -0.53 13.03
C ILE A 185 -10.22 0.27 14.33
N PRO A 186 -9.53 1.41 14.32
CA PRO A 186 -9.61 2.40 15.38
C PRO A 186 -11.05 2.72 15.79
N TYR A 187 -11.29 2.93 17.08
CA TYR A 187 -12.49 3.54 17.65
C TYR A 187 -12.44 5.07 17.47
N THR A 188 -12.14 5.49 16.24
CA THR A 188 -12.21 6.88 15.77
C THR A 188 -12.54 6.84 14.29
N ASP A 189 -13.08 7.94 13.79
CA ASP A 189 -13.37 8.07 12.38
C ASP A 189 -12.07 8.16 11.60
N ILE A 190 -11.87 7.22 10.68
CA ILE A 190 -10.82 7.24 9.69
C ILE A 190 -11.48 7.64 8.38
N PHE A 191 -11.08 8.80 7.87
CA PHE A 191 -11.65 9.33 6.63
C PHE A 191 -10.93 8.79 5.41
N GLY A 192 -9.66 8.40 5.57
CA GLY A 192 -8.90 7.81 4.48
C GLY A 192 -7.40 7.85 4.68
N SER A 193 -6.71 7.92 3.55
CA SER A 193 -5.26 7.91 3.44
C SER A 193 -4.75 9.16 2.73
N GLY A 194 -3.45 9.37 2.76
CA GLY A 194 -2.78 10.41 1.99
C GLY A 194 -1.31 10.09 1.78
N TYR A 195 -0.59 11.00 1.14
CA TYR A 195 0.84 10.88 0.93
C TYR A 195 1.56 12.21 1.12
N MET A 196 2.62 12.19 1.92
CA MET A 196 3.50 13.34 2.09
C MET A 196 4.40 13.50 0.86
N ILE A 197 4.14 14.52 0.05
CA ILE A 197 5.00 14.91 -1.09
C ILE A 197 6.08 15.92 -0.68
N ASN A 198 5.88 16.63 0.43
CA ASN A 198 6.85 17.49 1.10
C ASN A 198 6.74 17.33 2.62
N GLU A 199 7.71 17.84 3.37
CA GLU A 199 7.69 17.78 4.84
C GLU A 199 6.48 18.49 5.48
N ASP A 200 5.87 19.41 4.73
CA ASP A 200 4.74 20.24 5.13
C ASP A 200 3.50 20.07 4.24
N THR A 201 3.49 19.11 3.31
CA THR A 201 2.42 19.00 2.32
C THR A 201 1.99 17.54 2.15
N VAL A 202 0.69 17.30 2.34
CA VAL A 202 0.04 16.01 2.08
C VAL A 202 -0.90 16.16 0.88
N VAL A 203 -0.85 15.18 -0.02
CA VAL A 203 -1.88 14.96 -1.04
C VAL A 203 -2.83 13.85 -0.61
N THR A 204 -4.11 14.03 -0.86
CA THR A 204 -5.17 13.06 -0.55
C THR A 204 -6.34 13.27 -1.52
N ALA A 205 -7.35 12.41 -1.46
CA ALA A 205 -8.59 12.64 -2.21
C ALA A 205 -9.37 13.80 -1.59
N ALA A 206 -10.05 14.60 -2.41
CA ALA A 206 -10.78 15.76 -1.93
C ALA A 206 -11.93 15.34 -1.01
N HIS A 207 -12.69 14.32 -1.41
CA HIS A 207 -13.82 13.84 -0.63
C HIS A 207 -13.44 13.32 0.76
N VAL A 208 -12.20 12.86 0.98
CA VAL A 208 -11.71 12.45 2.32
C VAL A 208 -11.76 13.62 3.31
N LEU A 209 -11.47 14.84 2.83
CA LEU A 209 -11.56 16.04 3.66
C LEU A 209 -13.00 16.54 3.76
N GLU A 210 -13.79 16.46 2.68
CA GLU A 210 -15.23 16.81 2.69
C GLU A 210 -15.97 15.98 3.72
N GLU A 211 -15.78 14.67 3.69
CA GLU A 211 -16.39 13.70 4.58
C GLU A 211 -16.07 14.03 6.04
N ALA A 212 -14.80 14.30 6.35
CA ALA A 212 -14.41 14.72 7.70
C ALA A 212 -15.19 15.96 8.19
N PHE A 213 -15.40 16.95 7.32
CA PHE A 213 -16.15 18.15 7.69
C PHE A 213 -17.66 17.93 7.75
N ILE A 214 -18.22 17.06 6.90
CA ILE A 214 -19.62 16.64 6.97
C ILE A 214 -19.90 15.96 8.32
N TYR A 215 -18.96 15.14 8.81
CA TYR A 215 -19.03 14.55 10.15
C TYR A 215 -18.72 15.53 11.30
N GLY A 216 -18.57 16.83 11.00
CA GLY A 216 -18.38 17.87 12.01
C GLY A 216 -16.98 17.92 12.62
N VAL A 217 -15.99 17.24 12.01
CA VAL A 217 -14.61 17.31 12.47
C VAL A 217 -14.08 18.72 12.25
N LYS A 218 -13.67 19.38 13.33
CA LYS A 218 -13.04 20.69 13.22
C LYS A 218 -11.65 20.57 12.57
N PRO A 219 -11.22 21.50 11.71
CA PRO A 219 -9.90 21.44 11.07
C PRO A 219 -8.73 21.26 12.06
N GLU A 220 -8.80 21.88 13.24
CA GLU A 220 -7.81 21.74 14.30
C GLU A 220 -7.76 20.35 14.94
N ASN A 221 -8.76 19.49 14.71
CA ASN A 221 -8.82 18.12 15.20
C ASN A 221 -8.36 17.09 14.16
N LEU A 222 -8.35 17.44 12.87
CA LEU A 222 -7.89 16.57 11.80
C LEU A 222 -6.39 16.24 11.96
N ARG A 223 -6.04 14.95 11.91
CA ARG A 223 -4.66 14.49 12.04
C ARG A 223 -4.23 13.61 10.89
N PHE A 224 -2.93 13.64 10.64
CA PHE A 224 -2.24 12.82 9.66
C PHE A 224 -1.15 12.03 10.38
N LEU A 225 -1.31 10.70 10.46
CA LEU A 225 -0.32 9.81 11.06
C LEU A 225 0.48 9.13 9.96
N ARG A 226 1.77 9.47 9.85
CA ARG A 226 2.67 8.83 8.88
C ARG A 226 3.24 7.52 9.41
N SER A 227 3.63 6.64 8.47
CA SER A 227 4.48 5.47 8.78
C SER A 227 3.86 4.48 9.77
N HIS A 228 2.54 4.37 9.81
CA HIS A 228 1.91 3.40 10.69
C HIS A 228 1.65 2.08 9.97
N TYR A 229 2.50 1.08 10.25
CA TYR A 229 2.32 -0.30 9.82
C TYR A 229 2.78 -1.22 10.95
N VAL A 230 2.13 -2.38 11.10
CA VAL A 230 2.48 -3.36 12.13
C VAL A 230 3.30 -4.50 11.54
N TYR A 231 4.16 -5.06 12.37
CA TYR A 231 4.89 -6.29 12.07
C TYR A 231 4.33 -7.51 12.82
N ASP A 232 3.43 -7.26 13.76
CA ASP A 232 2.76 -8.24 14.58
C ASP A 232 1.32 -7.77 14.79
N THR A 233 0.37 -8.62 14.41
CA THR A 233 -1.07 -8.37 14.49
C THR A 233 -1.63 -8.63 15.89
N GLN A 234 -0.82 -9.21 16.78
CA GLN A 234 -1.27 -9.58 18.12
C GLN A 234 -1.34 -8.39 19.08
N ASN A 235 -0.56 -7.31 18.83
CA ASN A 235 -0.63 -6.11 19.67
C ASN A 235 -1.64 -5.09 19.07
N PRO A 236 -2.78 -4.81 19.74
CA PRO A 236 -3.78 -3.84 19.28
C PRO A 236 -3.32 -2.38 19.20
N GLU A 237 -2.23 -2.03 19.87
CA GLU A 237 -1.91 -0.61 20.10
C GLU A 237 -1.15 0.04 18.94
N ILE A 238 -1.53 1.27 18.62
CA ILE A 238 -0.79 2.11 17.68
C ILE A 238 0.36 2.80 18.41
N ASP A 239 1.52 2.21 18.27
CA ASP A 239 2.76 2.89 18.63
C ASP A 239 3.13 3.93 17.56
N ALA A 240 2.98 5.22 17.87
CA ALA A 240 3.46 6.29 17.01
C ALA A 240 4.05 7.48 17.79
N TYR A 241 5.24 7.90 17.39
CA TYR A 241 5.89 9.08 17.95
C TYR A 241 5.11 10.35 17.57
N GLU A 242 5.06 11.34 18.47
CA GLU A 242 4.42 12.65 18.20
C GLU A 242 4.94 13.33 16.94
N SER A 243 6.22 13.09 16.61
CA SER A 243 6.84 13.59 15.38
C SER A 243 6.39 12.89 14.09
N GLN A 244 5.55 11.85 14.21
CA GLN A 244 4.87 11.19 13.10
C GLN A 244 3.43 11.69 12.94
N ILE A 245 2.93 12.48 13.89
CA ILE A 245 1.57 13.02 13.86
C ILE A 245 1.66 14.47 13.39
N TYR A 246 0.85 14.79 12.40
CA TYR A 246 0.74 16.13 11.86
C TYR A 246 -0.68 16.64 12.06
N GLY A 247 -0.81 17.94 12.30
CA GLY A 247 -2.07 18.65 12.17
C GLY A 247 -2.06 19.54 10.93
N LEU A 248 -3.22 20.02 10.53
CA LEU A 248 -3.32 21.07 9.51
C LEU A 248 -2.53 22.32 9.95
N ASP A 249 -1.78 22.91 9.02
CA ASP A 249 -1.11 24.19 9.22
C ASP A 249 -2.00 25.32 8.71
N LEU A 250 -3.03 25.65 9.49
CA LEU A 250 -4.08 26.62 9.12
C LEU A 250 -3.54 28.00 8.74
N GLU A 251 -2.36 28.38 9.25
CA GLU A 251 -1.68 29.65 8.93
C GLU A 251 -1.11 29.68 7.52
N LYS A 252 -0.70 28.51 6.99
CA LYS A 252 -0.12 28.38 5.64
C LYS A 252 -1.12 27.86 4.61
N GLN A 253 -2.34 27.59 5.04
CA GLN A 253 -3.38 27.13 4.14
C GLN A 253 -3.93 28.36 3.40
N ASP A 254 -3.62 28.50 2.11
CA ASP A 254 -3.89 29.74 1.34
C ASP A 254 -5.39 30.15 1.28
N LYS A 255 -6.31 29.21 1.53
CA LYS A 255 -7.74 29.41 1.81
C LYS A 255 -8.19 28.24 2.69
N LEU A 256 -9.18 28.42 3.57
CA LEU A 256 -9.81 27.26 4.24
C LEU A 256 -10.19 26.22 3.17
N ILE A 257 -10.16 24.94 3.53
CA ILE A 257 -10.54 23.81 2.71
C ILE A 257 -12.05 23.94 2.38
N ILE A 258 -12.37 24.87 1.48
CA ILE A 258 -13.69 25.24 1.01
C ILE A 258 -13.58 25.01 -0.48
N SER A 259 -14.32 24.02 -0.97
CA SER A 259 -14.70 23.63 -2.35
C SER A 259 -13.82 24.06 -3.55
N GLU A 260 -13.27 25.28 -3.59
CA GLU A 260 -12.29 25.74 -4.56
C GLU A 260 -10.89 25.10 -4.38
N GLN A 261 -10.42 24.85 -3.16
CA GLN A 261 -9.14 24.13 -2.98
C GLN A 261 -9.25 22.63 -3.31
N MET A 262 -10.47 22.07 -3.20
CA MET A 262 -10.81 20.75 -3.74
C MET A 262 -10.84 20.74 -5.27
N ARG A 263 -10.95 21.92 -5.91
CA ARG A 263 -10.85 22.13 -7.37
C ARG A 263 -9.46 22.50 -7.87
N ASN A 264 -8.50 22.81 -6.99
CA ASN A 264 -7.14 23.17 -7.40
C ASN A 264 -6.29 21.96 -7.85
N GLY A 265 -6.79 20.73 -7.67
CA GLY A 265 -6.16 19.50 -8.21
C GLY A 265 -6.54 19.16 -9.65
N SER A 266 -7.59 19.80 -10.19
CA SER A 266 -8.03 19.91 -11.58
C SER A 266 -9.51 20.29 -11.51
N LYS A 267 -10.05 21.01 -12.48
CA LYS A 267 -11.51 21.26 -12.55
C LYS A 267 -12.34 19.95 -12.59
N ASP A 268 -11.67 18.81 -12.77
CA ASP A 268 -12.23 17.52 -13.18
C ASP A 268 -11.73 16.33 -12.33
N GLY A 269 -11.08 16.55 -11.17
CA GLY A 269 -10.43 15.48 -10.38
C GLY A 269 -10.71 15.53 -8.87
N ASP A 270 -10.65 14.39 -8.21
CA ASP A 270 -10.90 14.23 -6.76
C ASP A 270 -9.57 14.17 -6.00
N MET A 271 -8.95 15.35 -5.83
CA MET A 271 -7.66 15.52 -5.18
C MET A 271 -7.59 16.82 -4.38
N ALA A 272 -6.98 16.75 -3.19
CA ALA A 272 -6.69 17.90 -2.35
C ALA A 272 -5.23 17.91 -1.87
N TRP A 273 -4.70 19.12 -1.71
CA TRP A 273 -3.36 19.41 -1.22
C TRP A 273 -3.49 20.22 0.06
N VAL A 274 -2.95 19.71 1.16
CA VAL A 274 -3.06 20.36 2.46
C VAL A 274 -1.71 20.61 3.08
N LYS A 275 -1.56 21.81 3.66
CA LYS A 275 -0.40 22.17 4.45
C LYS A 275 -0.54 21.57 5.83
N VAL A 276 0.52 20.90 6.27
CA VAL A 276 0.57 20.19 7.55
C VAL A 276 1.80 20.58 8.33
N LYS A 277 1.70 20.54 9.66
CA LYS A 277 2.83 20.72 10.57
C LYS A 277 2.90 19.60 11.59
N PRO A 278 4.09 19.07 11.89
CA PRO A 278 4.22 18.02 12.90
C PRO A 278 3.82 18.59 14.26
N LEU A 279 3.11 17.80 15.07
CA LEU A 279 2.80 18.18 16.45
C LEU A 279 4.07 18.42 17.27
N LYS A 280 5.15 17.69 16.94
CA LYS A 280 6.49 17.91 17.46
C LYS A 280 7.54 17.76 16.37
N LYS A 281 8.35 18.79 16.17
CA LYS A 281 9.48 18.73 15.22
C LYS A 281 10.45 17.62 15.62
N SER A 282 10.81 16.76 14.67
CA SER A 282 11.92 15.80 14.80
C SER A 282 13.14 16.35 14.07
N LYS A 283 14.30 16.27 14.72
CA LYS A 283 15.59 16.61 14.06
C LYS A 283 16.01 15.55 13.03
N ASN A 284 15.43 14.35 13.11
CA ASN A 284 15.89 13.17 12.36
C ASN A 284 14.96 12.81 11.20
N PHE A 285 13.78 13.40 11.12
CA PHE A 285 12.90 13.18 9.97
C PHE A 285 13.36 14.06 8.82
N ARG A 286 13.64 13.41 7.69
CA ARG A 286 13.79 14.06 6.39
C ARG A 286 12.96 13.26 5.42
N LEU A 287 12.03 13.92 4.74
CA LEU A 287 11.27 13.25 3.70
C LEU A 287 12.22 12.86 2.57
N ARG A 288 12.17 11.58 2.18
CA ARG A 288 12.90 11.06 1.02
C ARG A 288 11.88 10.72 -0.04
N TRP A 289 11.43 11.74 -0.76
CA TRP A 289 10.47 11.58 -1.83
C TRP A 289 11.15 11.12 -3.10
N ASN A 290 10.58 10.12 -3.78
CA ASN A 290 11.12 9.58 -5.03
C ASN A 290 10.65 10.36 -6.27
N GLY A 291 9.87 11.43 -6.09
CA GLY A 291 9.29 12.20 -7.19
C GLY A 291 7.97 11.62 -7.68
N MET A 292 7.50 12.20 -8.78
CA MET A 292 6.33 11.77 -9.54
C MET A 292 6.77 11.22 -10.88
N ILE A 293 5.90 10.45 -11.53
CA ILE A 293 6.13 10.09 -12.92
C ILE A 293 6.14 11.36 -13.77
N ASP A 294 7.08 11.43 -14.70
CA ASP A 294 7.29 12.52 -15.64
C ASP A 294 6.54 12.30 -16.97
N LYS A 295 6.02 11.09 -17.16
CA LYS A 295 5.27 10.66 -18.33
C LYS A 295 3.81 10.42 -17.96
N PRO A 296 2.86 10.57 -18.91
CA PRO A 296 1.50 10.11 -18.72
C PRO A 296 1.48 8.62 -18.35
N VAL A 297 0.49 8.24 -17.55
CA VAL A 297 0.22 6.84 -17.27
C VAL A 297 -0.09 6.11 -18.57
N SER A 298 0.45 4.91 -18.77
CA SER A 298 0.10 4.06 -19.91
C SER A 298 -0.80 2.89 -19.51
N THR A 299 -1.60 2.41 -20.43
CA THR A 299 -2.35 1.15 -20.28
C THR A 299 -1.37 0.02 -20.01
N GLU A 300 -1.77 -0.95 -19.18
CA GLU A 300 -0.95 -2.05 -18.66
C GLU A 300 0.27 -1.61 -17.83
N GLN A 301 0.44 -0.32 -17.52
CA GLN A 301 1.49 0.13 -16.60
C GLN A 301 1.28 -0.51 -15.24
N ARG A 302 2.32 -1.18 -14.75
CA ARG A 302 2.30 -1.87 -13.46
C ARG A 302 2.36 -0.87 -12.32
N VAL A 303 1.47 -1.05 -11.36
CA VAL A 303 1.30 -0.15 -10.22
C VAL A 303 1.09 -0.91 -8.92
N TYR A 304 1.37 -0.25 -7.81
CA TYR A 304 0.97 -0.72 -6.48
C TYR A 304 0.47 0.46 -5.64
N ALA A 305 -0.39 0.19 -4.66
CA ALA A 305 -0.88 1.19 -3.72
C ALA A 305 -0.51 0.85 -2.29
N LEU A 306 -0.30 1.89 -1.49
CA LEU A 306 -0.13 1.79 -0.04
C LEU A 306 -1.21 2.64 0.63
N GLY A 307 -1.90 2.10 1.63
CA GLY A 307 -3.06 2.78 2.20
C GLY A 307 -3.55 2.23 3.51
N HIS A 308 -4.57 2.85 4.06
CA HIS A 308 -5.21 2.50 5.32
C HIS A 308 -6.68 2.08 5.10
N GLY A 309 -6.94 1.28 4.06
CA GLY A 309 -8.27 0.71 3.80
C GLY A 309 -8.77 -0.10 5.00
N LEU A 310 -10.02 0.09 5.41
CA LEU A 310 -10.60 -0.45 6.65
C LEU A 310 -9.69 -0.20 7.86
N GLY A 311 -9.04 0.97 7.92
CA GLY A 311 -8.19 1.38 9.03
C GLY A 311 -6.79 0.75 9.04
N ILE A 312 -6.36 0.29 10.21
CA ILE A 312 -4.97 -0.10 10.48
C ILE A 312 -4.79 -1.62 10.40
N PRO A 313 -3.56 -2.11 10.18
CA PRO A 313 -2.35 -1.36 9.77
C PRO A 313 -2.43 -0.85 8.33
N MET A 314 -1.39 -0.14 7.87
CA MET A 314 -1.20 0.13 6.45
C MET A 314 -1.09 -1.17 5.65
N LYS A 315 -1.78 -1.17 4.52
CA LYS A 315 -1.98 -2.27 3.60
C LYS A 315 -1.30 -1.95 2.28
N ILE A 316 -1.00 -3.02 1.54
CA ILE A 316 -0.50 -2.93 0.18
C ILE A 316 -1.44 -3.65 -0.78
N SER A 317 -1.76 -2.97 -1.88
CA SER A 317 -2.26 -3.62 -3.08
C SER A 317 -1.12 -3.68 -4.08
N PHE A 318 -0.68 -4.87 -4.45
CA PHE A 318 0.37 -5.08 -5.44
C PHE A 318 -0.19 -5.78 -6.68
N ASP A 319 0.64 -5.90 -7.72
CA ASP A 319 0.28 -6.49 -9.02
C ASP A 319 -0.90 -5.80 -9.72
N GLY A 320 -1.07 -4.51 -9.45
CA GLY A 320 -2.02 -3.73 -10.19
C GLY A 320 -1.47 -3.33 -11.54
N TYR A 321 -2.40 -3.06 -12.45
CA TYR A 321 -2.08 -2.46 -13.73
C TYR A 321 -3.15 -1.44 -14.10
N VAL A 322 -2.75 -0.45 -14.87
CA VAL A 322 -3.65 0.58 -15.39
C VAL A 322 -4.46 -0.02 -16.54
N GLN A 323 -5.78 0.05 -16.45
CA GLN A 323 -6.69 -0.57 -17.42
C GLN A 323 -7.08 0.39 -18.55
N ASN A 324 -7.25 1.67 -18.25
CA ASN A 324 -7.59 2.70 -19.23
C ASN A 324 -6.92 4.01 -18.80
N GLU A 325 -6.26 4.68 -19.74
CA GLU A 325 -5.49 5.91 -19.52
C GLU A 325 -6.36 7.13 -19.24
N VAL A 326 -7.61 7.12 -19.72
CA VAL A 326 -8.54 8.25 -19.61
C VAL A 326 -9.92 7.72 -19.26
N TYR A 327 -10.40 8.05 -18.07
CA TYR A 327 -11.82 7.94 -17.78
C TYR A 327 -12.54 8.88 -18.77
N GLN A 328 -13.45 8.33 -19.59
CA GLN A 328 -14.05 9.07 -20.69
C GLN A 328 -14.61 10.42 -20.18
N ASN A 329 -14.03 11.52 -20.65
CA ASN A 329 -14.33 12.93 -20.29
C ASN A 329 -13.64 13.54 -19.06
N THR A 330 -12.76 12.84 -18.35
CA THR A 330 -11.92 13.42 -17.27
C THR A 330 -10.45 13.03 -17.46
N PRO A 331 -9.63 13.86 -18.16
CA PRO A 331 -8.24 13.55 -18.49
C PRO A 331 -7.31 13.41 -17.27
N SER A 332 -7.80 13.73 -16.08
CA SER A 332 -7.10 13.58 -14.80
C SER A 332 -7.41 12.26 -14.08
N MET A 333 -8.28 11.38 -14.60
CA MET A 333 -8.62 10.13 -13.94
C MET A 333 -8.23 8.90 -14.78
N PHE A 334 -7.70 7.89 -14.11
CA PHE A 334 -7.41 6.58 -14.69
C PHE A 334 -7.99 5.47 -13.85
N THR A 335 -8.26 4.34 -14.49
CA THR A 335 -8.70 3.13 -13.80
C THR A 335 -7.57 2.14 -13.68
N CYS A 336 -7.49 1.44 -12.56
CA CYS A 336 -6.49 0.41 -12.35
C CYS A 336 -7.09 -0.81 -11.63
N LYS A 337 -6.45 -1.96 -11.83
CA LYS A 337 -6.77 -3.20 -11.13
C LYS A 337 -5.98 -3.28 -9.80
N LEU A 338 -6.37 -2.50 -8.79
CA LEU A 338 -5.82 -2.59 -7.43
C LEU A 338 -6.85 -3.10 -6.41
N ASN A 339 -6.48 -3.94 -5.46
CA ASN A 339 -7.32 -4.33 -4.33
C ASN A 339 -7.48 -3.15 -3.34
N ILE A 340 -8.46 -2.30 -3.64
CA ILE A 340 -8.80 -1.10 -2.87
C ILE A 340 -10.01 -1.43 -1.98
N LEU A 341 -10.07 -0.83 -0.79
CA LEU A 341 -11.16 -1.04 0.17
C LEU A 341 -11.73 0.31 0.62
N PRO A 342 -12.92 0.33 1.26
CA PRO A 342 -13.36 1.53 1.98
C PRO A 342 -12.25 2.08 2.89
N GLY A 343 -12.05 3.40 2.91
CA GLY A 343 -10.93 4.04 3.63
C GLY A 343 -9.57 4.02 2.89
N SER A 344 -9.47 3.36 1.73
CA SER A 344 -8.31 3.49 0.85
C SER A 344 -8.34 4.78 0.02
N SER A 345 -9.40 5.58 0.08
CA SER A 345 -9.42 6.90 -0.56
C SER A 345 -8.23 7.75 -0.14
N GLY A 346 -7.62 8.44 -1.09
CA GLY A 346 -6.37 9.20 -0.94
C GLY A 346 -5.10 8.35 -0.83
N SER A 347 -5.19 7.02 -0.90
CA SER A 347 -4.00 6.15 -0.90
C SER A 347 -3.12 6.44 -2.11
N PRO A 348 -1.80 6.65 -1.96
CA PRO A 348 -0.91 6.81 -3.09
C PRO A 348 -0.81 5.54 -3.94
N ILE A 349 -0.76 5.74 -5.25
CA ILE A 349 -0.47 4.73 -6.26
C ILE A 349 0.91 5.04 -6.83
N PHE A 350 1.76 4.04 -6.86
CA PHE A 350 3.13 4.15 -7.33
C PHE A 350 3.35 3.30 -8.56
N ASP A 351 4.21 3.79 -9.43
CA ASP A 351 4.76 3.01 -10.52
C ASP A 351 5.61 1.89 -9.92
N PHE A 352 5.41 0.69 -10.41
CA PHE A 352 6.01 -0.49 -9.80
C PHE A 352 7.53 -0.52 -9.95
N ASP A 353 8.05 -0.13 -11.12
CA ASP A 353 9.48 -0.26 -11.42
C ASP A 353 10.30 0.92 -10.86
N THR A 354 9.74 2.14 -10.92
CA THR A 354 10.42 3.37 -10.52
C THR A 354 10.11 3.82 -9.10
N HIS A 355 9.05 3.28 -8.48
CA HIS A 355 8.52 3.72 -7.19
C HIS A 355 8.11 5.20 -7.12
N LYS A 356 7.94 5.85 -8.28
CA LYS A 356 7.47 7.22 -8.39
C LYS A 356 5.96 7.27 -8.18
N LEU A 357 5.48 8.39 -7.62
CA LEU A 357 4.05 8.61 -7.42
C LEU A 357 3.36 8.79 -8.78
N VAL A 358 2.32 7.99 -9.03
CA VAL A 358 1.49 7.99 -10.25
C VAL A 358 0.18 8.72 -10.00
N GLY A 359 -0.46 8.40 -8.87
CA GLY A 359 -1.84 8.78 -8.62
C GLY A 359 -2.17 8.74 -7.14
N ILE A 360 -3.39 9.15 -6.83
CA ILE A 360 -4.06 8.82 -5.57
C ILE A 360 -5.37 8.09 -5.89
N VAL A 361 -5.75 7.17 -5.02
CA VAL A 361 -7.06 6.50 -5.08
C VAL A 361 -8.15 7.54 -4.80
N SER A 362 -9.10 7.68 -5.71
CA SER A 362 -10.31 8.50 -5.53
C SER A 362 -11.52 7.68 -5.08
N GLY A 363 -11.48 6.37 -5.23
CA GLY A 363 -12.52 5.49 -4.69
C GLY A 363 -12.67 4.19 -5.45
N LEU A 364 -13.77 3.50 -5.16
CA LEU A 364 -14.14 2.24 -5.78
C LEU A 364 -15.21 2.49 -6.86
N HIS A 365 -15.14 1.75 -7.97
CA HIS A 365 -16.09 1.91 -9.06
C HIS A 365 -17.51 1.47 -8.64
N LYS A 366 -17.63 0.31 -7.98
CA LYS A 366 -18.84 -0.15 -7.25
C LYS A 366 -18.44 -1.18 -6.18
N ILE A 367 -18.94 -1.00 -4.97
CA ILE A 367 -18.92 -2.02 -3.92
C ILE A 367 -20.31 -2.62 -3.87
N TYR A 368 -20.42 -3.94 -3.77
CA TYR A 368 -21.68 -4.53 -3.32
C TYR A 368 -21.44 -5.42 -2.11
N THR A 369 -22.36 -5.28 -1.17
CA THR A 369 -22.40 -6.07 0.05
C THR A 369 -23.22 -7.32 -0.23
N VAL A 370 -22.59 -8.49 -0.14
CA VAL A 370 -23.29 -9.77 -0.19
C VAL A 370 -23.58 -10.19 1.24
N ILE A 371 -24.86 -10.16 1.64
CA ILE A 371 -25.27 -10.68 2.94
C ILE A 371 -25.34 -12.21 2.85
N ASN A 372 -24.42 -12.89 3.53
CA ASN A 372 -24.51 -14.31 3.76
C ASN A 372 -25.52 -14.58 4.87
N LYS A 373 -26.77 -14.83 4.45
CA LYS A 373 -27.90 -15.07 5.36
C LYS A 373 -27.71 -16.30 6.27
N LYS A 374 -26.89 -17.27 5.87
CA LYS A 374 -26.66 -18.49 6.67
C LYS A 374 -25.79 -18.20 7.89
N ASP A 375 -24.78 -17.36 7.70
CA ASP A 375 -23.78 -17.06 8.73
C ASP A 375 -24.03 -15.73 9.44
N GLY A 376 -25.10 -15.01 9.05
CA GLY A 376 -25.49 -13.73 9.64
C GLY A 376 -24.43 -12.64 9.45
N CYS A 377 -23.70 -12.67 8.33
CA CYS A 377 -22.56 -11.80 8.08
C CYS A 377 -22.56 -11.21 6.66
N ALA A 378 -21.91 -10.07 6.49
CA ALA A 378 -21.62 -9.42 5.23
C ALA A 378 -20.27 -9.88 4.68
N GLU A 379 -20.27 -10.25 3.41
CA GLU A 379 -19.08 -10.41 2.61
C GLU A 379 -19.05 -9.26 1.60
N PHE A 380 -17.98 -8.47 1.64
CA PHE A 380 -17.76 -7.50 0.59
C PHE A 380 -17.29 -8.22 -0.66
N LYS A 381 -17.98 -7.95 -1.74
CA LYS A 381 -17.46 -8.27 -3.06
C LYS A 381 -17.29 -6.95 -3.80
N ILE A 382 -16.05 -6.74 -4.22
CA ILE A 382 -15.76 -5.67 -5.16
C ILE A 382 -16.24 -6.18 -6.51
N ASP A 383 -17.10 -5.41 -7.20
CA ASP A 383 -17.52 -5.80 -8.54
C ASP A 383 -16.39 -5.60 -9.54
N MET A 384 -15.64 -6.68 -9.74
CA MET A 384 -14.59 -6.76 -10.74
C MET A 384 -15.13 -7.07 -12.14
N THR A 385 -16.41 -7.41 -12.26
CA THR A 385 -16.98 -7.95 -13.50
C THR A 385 -16.99 -6.89 -14.60
N GLY A 386 -16.01 -6.98 -15.51
CA GLY A 386 -15.83 -6.03 -16.61
C GLY A 386 -15.45 -4.61 -16.18
N LYS A 387 -14.96 -4.41 -14.95
CA LYS A 387 -14.74 -3.08 -14.35
C LYS A 387 -13.48 -3.00 -13.47
N ALA A 388 -13.09 -1.76 -13.19
CA ALA A 388 -11.93 -1.41 -12.38
C ALA A 388 -12.17 -1.63 -10.89
N SER A 389 -11.19 -2.18 -10.18
CA SER A 389 -11.22 -2.25 -8.71
C SER A 389 -10.84 -0.93 -8.05
N GLY A 390 -10.36 0.06 -8.79
CA GLY A 390 -10.06 1.39 -8.25
C GLY A 390 -10.15 2.47 -9.32
N VAL A 391 -10.78 3.58 -8.95
CA VAL A 391 -10.67 4.85 -9.67
C VAL A 391 -9.59 5.66 -9.00
N ALA A 392 -8.64 6.14 -9.79
CA ALA A 392 -7.54 6.93 -9.33
C ALA A 392 -7.54 8.28 -10.03
N THR A 393 -7.32 9.35 -9.27
CA THR A 393 -6.95 10.63 -9.86
C THR A 393 -5.45 10.58 -10.16
N HIS A 394 -5.11 10.68 -11.44
CA HIS A 394 -3.75 10.93 -11.91
C HIS A 394 -3.25 12.21 -11.27
N ILE A 395 -2.11 12.11 -10.60
CA ILE A 395 -1.38 13.30 -10.20
C ILE A 395 -0.40 13.56 -11.33
N ALA A 396 -0.90 14.13 -12.42
CA ALA A 396 -0.02 14.64 -13.47
C ALA A 396 0.94 15.65 -12.83
N PRO A 397 2.19 15.77 -13.34
CA PRO A 397 3.00 16.93 -13.03
C PRO A 397 2.24 18.17 -13.50
N PHE A 398 1.58 18.87 -12.59
CA PHE A 398 1.20 20.24 -12.84
C PHE A 398 2.51 21.01 -13.04
N LEU A 399 2.64 21.60 -14.22
CA LEU A 399 3.77 22.41 -14.69
C LEU A 399 4.20 23.56 -13.75
N SER A 400 3.62 23.71 -12.56
CA SER A 400 3.80 24.86 -11.67
C SER A 400 4.34 24.52 -10.28
N LEU A 401 4.67 23.27 -9.98
CA LEU A 401 5.31 22.96 -8.71
C LEU A 401 6.81 22.85 -8.92
N ASP A 402 7.50 23.94 -8.63
CA ASP A 402 8.96 23.98 -8.41
C ASP A 402 9.33 23.15 -7.16
N VAL A 403 9.01 21.86 -7.16
CA VAL A 403 9.59 20.94 -6.18
C VAL A 403 11.01 20.68 -6.65
N LYS A 404 11.99 21.26 -5.96
CA LYS A 404 13.40 20.98 -6.20
C LYS A 404 13.67 19.51 -5.93
N GLU A 405 13.64 18.67 -6.98
CA GLU A 405 14.01 17.27 -6.88
C GLU A 405 15.44 17.16 -6.34
N LYS A 406 15.57 16.58 -5.14
CA LYS A 406 16.84 16.10 -4.59
C LYS A 406 16.84 14.58 -4.52
N ALA A 407 16.31 13.92 -5.54
CA ALA A 407 16.42 12.48 -5.63
C ALA A 407 17.89 12.10 -5.88
N GLU A 408 18.49 11.34 -4.97
CA GLU A 408 19.77 10.68 -5.24
C GLU A 408 19.48 9.47 -6.13
N PRO A 409 19.91 9.45 -7.41
CA PRO A 409 19.69 8.29 -8.27
C PRO A 409 20.43 7.08 -7.69
N CYS A 410 19.70 5.99 -7.46
CA CYS A 410 20.28 4.73 -7.00
C CYS A 410 21.25 4.09 -8.02
N ASN A 411 21.26 4.59 -9.27
CA ASN A 411 22.06 4.06 -10.38
C ASN A 411 23.44 4.71 -10.58
N LYS A 412 23.99 5.42 -9.58
CA LYS A 412 25.44 5.69 -9.63
C LYS A 412 26.18 4.39 -9.32
N GLN A 413 26.30 3.52 -10.33
CA GLN A 413 27.35 2.50 -10.40
C GLN A 413 28.68 3.23 -10.22
N THR A 414 29.22 3.20 -9.01
CA THR A 414 30.64 3.48 -8.83
C THR A 414 31.37 2.36 -9.53
N ASN A 415 31.90 2.62 -10.73
CA ASN A 415 32.82 1.70 -11.39
C ASN A 415 33.82 1.21 -10.35
N PRO A 416 33.97 -0.11 -10.15
CA PRO A 416 34.98 -0.61 -9.23
C PRO A 416 36.33 -0.12 -9.77
N THR A 417 36.94 0.83 -9.05
CA THR A 417 38.32 1.23 -9.30
C THR A 417 39.17 -0.03 -9.21
N THR A 418 39.71 -0.44 -10.36
CA THR A 418 40.69 -1.50 -10.49
C THR A 418 41.81 -1.23 -9.48
N PRO A 419 42.17 -2.17 -8.59
CA PRO A 419 43.35 -1.98 -7.77
C PRO A 419 44.56 -1.95 -8.71
N HIS A 420 45.24 -0.81 -8.77
CA HIS A 420 46.57 -0.76 -9.34
C HIS A 420 47.48 -1.60 -8.44
N LEU A 421 47.99 -2.69 -9.01
CA LEU A 421 49.09 -3.48 -8.46
C LEU A 421 50.38 -2.66 -8.46
#